data_AF-A0A7G8ILL3-F1
#
_entry.id   AF-A0A7G8ILL3-F1
#
_cell.length_a   1.000
_cell.length_b   1.000
_cell.length_c   1.000
_cell.angle_alpha   90.00
_cell.angle_beta   90.00
_cell.angle_gamma   90.00
#
_symmetry.space_group_name_H-M   'P 1'
#
loop_
_entity.id
_entity.type
_entity.pdbx_description
1 polymer ?
#
loop_
_entity_poly.entity_id
_entity_poly.type
_entity_poly.pdbx_seq_one_letter_code
_entity_poly.pdbx_strand_id
1 'polypeptide(L)'
;MRSTTLVLAAAAALVTVSESLLRADGLAEPVDAYCTLDWHNDCTSTIEGPCLVNEHEGHTYVDGFLYLNFSFLSHEEGVTYERSDHQGNDVFVRDGHYSLTVIPD
;
A
#
# COMPACT_ATOMS: atom_id res chain seq x y z
N MET A 1 3.15 -5.00 70.02
CA MET A 1 3.53 -5.18 68.59
C MET A 1 2.44 -4.49 67.77
N ARG A 2 2.63 -3.28 67.21
CA ARG A 2 3.10 -2.98 65.83
C ARG A 2 2.49 -3.97 64.81
N SER A 3 1.82 -3.61 63.71
CA SER A 3 1.75 -2.33 63.00
C SER A 3 0.73 -2.41 61.83
N THR A 4 0.04 -1.30 61.56
CA THR A 4 -0.37 -0.74 60.24
C THR A 4 -1.07 -1.58 59.17
N THR A 5 -2.32 -1.17 58.92
CA THR A 5 -3.15 -1.33 57.71
C THR A 5 -2.42 -0.89 56.43
N LEU A 6 -2.57 -1.65 55.34
CA LEU A 6 -2.23 -1.22 53.98
C LEU A 6 -3.50 -1.33 53.12
N VAL A 7 -4.08 -0.18 52.80
CA VAL A 7 -5.09 -0.03 51.75
C VAL A 7 -4.32 0.22 50.45
N LEU A 8 -4.27 -0.77 49.55
CA LEU A 8 -3.80 -0.53 48.19
C LEU A 8 -4.98 0.00 47.35
N ALA A 9 -4.95 1.29 47.06
CA ALA A 9 -5.73 1.87 45.98
C ALA A 9 -4.99 1.60 44.66
N ALA A 10 -5.50 0.65 43.85
CA ALA A 10 -5.03 0.47 42.49
C ALA A 10 -5.93 1.28 41.55
N ALA A 11 -5.47 2.46 41.13
CA ALA A 11 -6.08 3.21 40.05
C ALA A 11 -5.78 2.50 38.73
N ALA A 12 -6.79 1.86 38.13
CA ALA A 12 -6.70 1.34 36.77
C ALA A 12 -6.75 2.51 35.80
N ALA A 13 -5.58 2.96 35.32
CA ALA A 13 -5.49 3.89 34.20
C ALA A 13 -5.87 3.12 32.92
N LEU A 14 -7.09 3.35 32.42
CA LEU A 14 -7.49 2.92 31.08
C LEU A 14 -6.64 3.72 30.08
N VAL A 15 -5.65 3.05 29.49
CA VAL A 15 -4.96 3.55 28.30
C VAL A 15 -5.98 3.47 27.17
N THR A 16 -6.67 4.59 26.92
CA THR A 16 -7.38 4.77 25.66
C THR A 16 -6.30 4.84 24.58
N VAL A 17 -6.11 3.74 23.85
CA VAL A 17 -5.39 3.78 22.58
C VAL A 17 -6.27 4.61 21.66
N SER A 18 -6.05 5.92 21.65
CA SER A 18 -6.49 6.77 20.56
C SER A 18 -5.69 6.32 19.36
N GLU A 19 -6.20 5.31 18.66
CA GLU A 19 -5.85 5.04 17.28
C GLU A 19 -6.30 6.27 16.50
N SER A 20 -5.39 7.23 16.50
CA SER A 20 -5.33 8.31 15.53
C SER A 20 -5.10 7.59 14.22
N LEU A 21 -6.16 7.03 13.64
CA LEU A 21 -6.22 6.73 12.22
C LEU A 21 -6.24 8.09 11.51
N LEU A 22 -5.12 8.81 11.60
CA LEU A 22 -4.59 9.55 10.46
C LEU A 22 -4.56 8.53 9.35
N ARG A 23 -5.70 8.42 8.65
CA ARG A 23 -5.79 7.79 7.36
C ARG A 23 -4.75 8.56 6.55
N ALA A 24 -3.64 7.87 6.27
CA ALA A 24 -2.63 8.35 5.36
C ALA A 24 -3.36 8.95 4.16
N ASP A 25 -2.97 10.15 3.75
CA ASP A 25 -3.41 10.81 2.52
C ASP A 25 -2.96 9.96 1.32
N GLY A 26 -3.52 8.75 1.20
CA GLY A 26 -3.53 7.96 -0.02
C GLY A 26 -4.73 8.44 -0.82
N LEU A 27 -4.51 8.69 -2.11
CA LEU A 27 -5.46 9.27 -3.05
C LEU A 27 -6.83 8.58 -2.97
N ALA A 28 -7.76 9.19 -2.24
CA ALA A 28 -9.10 8.64 -2.03
C ALA A 28 -9.94 8.67 -3.32
N GLU A 29 -9.62 9.58 -4.23
CA GLU A 29 -10.19 9.68 -5.57
C GLU A 29 -9.17 9.15 -6.59
N PRO A 30 -9.60 8.40 -7.62
CA PRO A 30 -8.71 7.97 -8.69
C PRO A 30 -8.06 9.14 -9.42
N VAL A 31 -6.76 9.01 -9.69
CA VAL A 31 -5.98 9.94 -10.51
C VAL A 31 -5.64 9.30 -11.85
N ASP A 32 -5.59 10.13 -12.90
CA ASP A 32 -5.09 9.70 -14.20
C ASP A 32 -3.58 9.44 -14.12
N ALA A 33 -3.14 8.40 -14.83
CA ALA A 33 -1.73 8.02 -14.90
C ALA A 33 -1.42 7.35 -16.24
N TYR A 34 -0.14 7.23 -16.54
CA TYR A 34 0.37 6.40 -17.63
C TYR A 34 1.05 5.15 -17.08
N CYS A 35 0.61 3.98 -17.53
CA CYS A 35 1.09 2.69 -17.05
C CYS A 35 1.88 1.94 -18.13
N THR A 36 2.96 1.29 -17.72
CA THR A 36 3.76 0.36 -18.54
C THR A 36 3.86 -0.98 -17.83
N LEU A 37 3.43 -2.05 -18.50
CA LEU A 37 3.46 -3.43 -18.02
C LEU A 37 4.39 -4.27 -18.88
N ASP A 38 5.46 -4.76 -18.28
CA ASP A 38 6.43 -5.65 -18.92
C ASP A 38 6.25 -7.07 -18.38
N TRP A 39 5.84 -7.99 -19.24
CA TRP A 39 5.73 -9.40 -18.86
C TRP A 39 7.10 -10.09 -18.89
N HIS A 40 7.49 -10.71 -17.77
CA HIS A 40 8.74 -11.47 -17.62
C HIS A 40 8.65 -12.90 -18.18
N ASN A 41 7.85 -13.10 -19.24
CA ASN A 41 7.75 -14.40 -19.92
C ASN A 41 8.70 -14.46 -21.13
N ASP A 42 8.84 -15.64 -21.72
CA ASP A 42 9.71 -15.90 -22.87
C ASP A 42 9.34 -15.08 -24.14
N CYS A 43 8.18 -14.42 -24.13
CA CYS A 43 7.67 -13.64 -25.25
C CYS A 43 7.91 -12.13 -25.09
N THR A 44 8.51 -11.68 -23.98
CA THR A 44 8.80 -10.29 -23.61
C THR A 44 7.88 -9.29 -24.31
N SER A 45 6.65 -9.17 -23.83
CA SER A 45 5.67 -8.24 -24.34
C SER A 45 5.50 -7.07 -23.38
N THR A 46 5.71 -5.86 -23.90
CA THR A 46 5.43 -4.59 -23.22
C THR A 46 4.07 -4.08 -23.64
N ILE A 47 3.27 -3.65 -22.67
CA ILE A 47 1.96 -3.04 -22.87
C ILE A 47 2.00 -1.66 -22.20
N GLU A 48 1.53 -0.63 -22.89
CA GLU A 48 1.53 0.74 -22.39
C GLU A 48 0.20 1.42 -22.68
N GLY A 49 -0.19 2.37 -21.82
CA GLY A 49 -1.45 3.07 -21.98
C GLY A 49 -1.91 3.82 -20.73
N PRO A 50 -2.98 4.61 -20.88
CA PRO A 50 -3.59 5.32 -19.77
C PRO A 50 -4.17 4.34 -18.75
N CYS A 51 -4.13 4.72 -17.49
CA CYS A 51 -4.66 3.99 -16.36
C CYS A 51 -5.19 4.96 -15.29
N LEU A 52 -5.96 4.41 -14.34
CA LEU A 52 -6.42 5.12 -13.16
C LEU A 52 -5.77 4.50 -11.93
N VAL A 53 -5.30 5.36 -11.02
CA VAL A 53 -4.61 4.92 -9.81
C VAL A 53 -5.32 5.50 -8.60
N ASN A 54 -5.57 4.68 -7.58
CA ASN A 54 -6.06 5.16 -6.30
C ASN A 54 -5.46 4.37 -5.15
N GLU A 55 -5.40 5.00 -3.98
CA GLU A 55 -4.91 4.38 -2.77
C GLU A 55 -5.99 4.43 -1.70
N HIS A 56 -6.44 3.26 -1.25
CA HIS A 56 -7.38 3.17 -0.14
C HIS A 56 -7.17 1.88 0.65
N GLU A 57 -7.46 1.96 1.96
CA GLU A 57 -7.40 0.79 2.86
C GLU A 57 -6.05 0.05 2.82
N GLY A 58 -4.95 0.79 2.66
CA GLY A 58 -3.60 0.22 2.62
C GLY A 58 -3.32 -0.62 1.37
N HIS A 59 -4.02 -0.33 0.28
CA HIS A 59 -3.78 -0.92 -1.03
C HIS A 59 -3.60 0.19 -2.07
N THR A 60 -2.73 -0.06 -3.05
CA THR A 60 -2.68 0.69 -4.31
C THR A 60 -3.42 -0.13 -5.36
N TYR A 61 -4.33 0.53 -6.08
CA TYR A 61 -5.09 -0.08 -7.18
C TYR A 61 -4.74 0.62 -8.48
N VAL A 62 -4.65 -0.17 -9.55
CA VAL A 62 -4.47 0.31 -10.92
C VAL A 62 -5.59 -0.28 -11.75
N ASP A 63 -6.51 0.58 -12.19
CA ASP A 63 -7.71 0.22 -12.93
C ASP A 63 -7.70 0.85 -14.34
N GLY A 64 -8.59 0.37 -15.21
CA GLY A 64 -8.80 0.97 -16.55
C GLY A 64 -7.64 0.74 -17.53
N PHE A 65 -6.61 0.00 -17.14
CA PHE A 65 -5.43 -0.28 -17.95
C PHE A 65 -5.69 -1.44 -18.92
N LEU A 66 -6.24 -1.15 -20.11
CA LEU A 66 -6.44 -2.13 -21.19
C LEU A 66 -7.14 -3.43 -20.75
N TYR A 67 -8.20 -3.29 -19.94
CA TYR A 67 -8.98 -4.39 -19.34
C TYR A 67 -8.27 -5.21 -18.25
N LEU A 68 -7.07 -4.80 -17.84
CA LEU A 68 -6.35 -5.34 -16.69
C LEU A 68 -6.57 -4.43 -15.48
N ASN A 69 -6.69 -5.06 -14.31
CA ASN A 69 -6.73 -4.37 -13.03
C ASN A 69 -5.69 -5.01 -12.10
N PHE A 70 -5.03 -4.18 -11.30
CA PHE A 70 -4.02 -4.61 -10.34
C PHE A 70 -4.34 -4.08 -8.95
N SER A 71 -3.96 -4.86 -7.93
CA SER A 71 -4.05 -4.46 -6.53
C SER A 71 -2.79 -4.90 -5.81
N PHE A 72 -2.21 -3.97 -5.05
CA PHE A 72 -0.95 -4.16 -4.34
C PHE A 72 -1.13 -3.73 -2.88
N LEU A 73 -0.94 -4.67 -1.97
CA LEU A 73 -1.04 -4.44 -0.53
C LEU A 73 0.18 -3.68 -0.01
N SER A 74 0.02 -2.45 0.48
CA SER A 74 1.12 -1.58 0.91
C SER A 74 2.04 -2.20 1.99
N HIS A 75 1.60 -3.26 2.68
CA HIS A 75 2.37 -3.98 3.71
C HIS A 75 2.90 -5.36 3.28
N GLU A 76 2.67 -5.81 2.04
CA GLU A 76 3.17 -7.09 1.50
C GLU A 76 4.49 -6.96 0.70
N GLU A 77 5.12 -5.80 0.72
CA GLU A 77 6.43 -5.57 0.09
C GLU A 77 7.46 -6.59 0.57
N GLY A 78 8.19 -7.21 -0.37
CA GLY A 78 9.18 -8.25 -0.08
C GLY A 78 8.61 -9.67 0.04
N VAL A 79 7.31 -9.87 -0.16
CA VAL A 79 6.65 -11.18 -0.12
C VAL A 79 6.17 -11.61 -1.49
N THR A 80 5.23 -10.86 -2.06
CA THR A 80 4.59 -11.19 -3.34
C THR A 80 5.03 -10.27 -4.46
N TYR A 81 5.50 -9.07 -4.12
CA TYR A 81 6.06 -8.09 -5.04
C TYR A 81 7.03 -7.16 -4.31
N GLU A 82 7.89 -6.49 -5.06
CA GLU A 82 8.73 -5.38 -4.60
C GLU A 82 8.13 -4.05 -5.08
N ARG A 83 8.12 -3.02 -4.22
CA ARG A 83 7.75 -1.64 -4.59
C ARG A 83 8.99 -0.76 -4.59
N SER A 84 9.12 0.11 -5.57
CA SER A 84 10.09 1.21 -5.51
C SER A 84 9.45 2.49 -6.00
N ASP A 85 9.63 3.58 -5.24
CA ASP A 85 9.37 4.94 -5.70
C ASP A 85 10.64 5.47 -6.38
N HIS A 86 10.52 5.76 -7.67
CA HIS A 86 11.58 6.38 -8.44
C HIS A 86 11.08 7.65 -9.14
N GLN A 87 11.49 8.80 -8.60
CA GLN A 87 11.22 10.12 -9.17
C GLN A 87 9.71 10.43 -9.30
N GLY A 88 8.89 9.93 -8.38
CA GLY A 88 7.43 10.13 -8.41
C GLY A 88 6.67 9.05 -9.20
N ASN A 89 7.37 8.04 -9.72
CA ASN A 89 6.76 6.88 -10.33
C ASN A 89 6.74 5.72 -9.33
N ASP A 90 5.64 4.99 -9.28
CA ASP A 90 5.55 3.73 -8.55
C ASP A 90 5.90 2.56 -9.48
N VAL A 91 6.84 1.71 -9.05
CA VAL A 91 7.19 0.48 -9.76
C VAL A 91 6.89 -0.72 -8.88
N PHE A 92 6.11 -1.66 -9.40
CA PHE A 92 5.75 -2.91 -8.77
C PHE A 92 6.36 -4.08 -9.54
N VAL A 93 7.20 -4.88 -8.89
CA VAL A 93 7.86 -6.04 -9.52
C VAL A 93 7.37 -7.32 -8.89
N ARG A 94 6.74 -8.19 -9.68
CA ARG A 94 6.39 -9.55 -9.29
C ARG A 94 7.35 -10.51 -9.96
N ASP A 95 8.29 -11.03 -9.18
CA ASP A 95 9.38 -11.88 -9.70
C ASP A 95 8.85 -13.06 -10.51
N GLY A 96 9.46 -13.31 -11.66
CA GLY A 96 9.04 -14.35 -12.62
C GLY A 96 7.70 -14.09 -13.35
N HIS A 97 7.03 -12.95 -13.12
CA HIS A 97 5.75 -12.65 -13.75
C HIS A 97 5.76 -11.34 -14.56
N TYR A 98 5.94 -10.18 -13.91
CA TYR A 98 5.89 -8.88 -14.58
C TYR A 98 6.50 -7.76 -13.74
N SER A 99 6.80 -6.63 -14.38
CA SER A 99 6.93 -5.32 -13.74
C SER A 99 5.85 -4.37 -14.24
N LEU A 100 5.23 -3.64 -13.32
CA LEU A 100 4.27 -2.57 -13.62
C LEU A 100 4.85 -1.24 -13.14
N THR A 101 5.02 -0.31 -14.06
CA THR A 101 5.39 1.08 -13.77
C THR A 101 4.17 1.96 -13.90
N VAL A 102 3.97 2.84 -12.93
CA VAL A 102 2.88 3.80 -12.85
C VAL A 102 3.48 5.20 -12.79
N ILE A 103 3.12 6.05 -13.74
CA ILE A 103 3.57 7.44 -13.86
C ILE A 103 2.32 8.31 -13.66
N PRO A 104 2.09 8.88 -12.46
CA PRO A 104 0.96 9.77 -12.20
C PRO A 104 1.07 11.06 -13.04
N ASP A 105 -0.07 11.57 -13.52
CA ASP A 105 -0.17 12.86 -14.23
C ASP A 105 -0.19 14.08 -13.29
#